data_AF-A0A6G2XP75-F1
#
_entry.id   AF-A0A6G2XP75-F1
#
_cell.length_a   1.000
_cell.length_b   1.000
_cell.length_c   1.000
_cell.angle_alpha   90.00
_cell.angle_beta   90.00
_cell.angle_gamma   90.00
#
_symmetry.space_group_name_H-M   'P 1'
#
loop_
_entity.id
_entity.type
_entity.pdbx_description
1 polymer ?
#
loop_
_entity_poly.entity_id
_entity_poly.type
_entity_poly.pdbx_seq_one_letter_code
_entity_poly.pdbx_strand_id
1 'polypeptide(L)' 'MAIRQDRPGARRLVGYLTAAGELDPAEVKELARRALPEAMVPSALVVLDEFPLPPHGKVDHRALPAPPEERRGPP' A
#
# COMPACT_ATOMS: atom_id res chain seq x y z
N MET A 1 -8.86 13.43 1.39
CA MET A 1 -8.46 12.18 0.71
C MET A 1 -7.54 12.55 -0.45
N ALA A 2 -6.22 12.44 -0.28
CA ALA A 2 -5.27 12.77 -1.34
C ALA A 2 -5.09 11.56 -2.26
N ILE A 3 -5.61 11.63 -3.48
CA ILE A 3 -5.40 10.63 -4.52
C ILE A 3 -4.25 11.13 -5.40
N ARG A 4 -3.08 10.49 -5.29
CA ARG A 4 -1.95 10.79 -6.19
C ARG A 4 -2.25 10.19 -7.57
N GLN A 5 -2.44 11.07 -8.54
CA GLN A 5 -2.71 10.72 -9.92
C GLN A 5 -1.39 10.55 -10.69
N ASP A 6 -0.76 9.37 -10.61
CA ASP A 6 0.39 9.04 -11.47
C ASP A 6 -0.09 8.70 -12.90
N ARG A 7 0.27 9.48 -13.93
CA ARG A 7 -0.23 9.33 -15.31
C ARG A 7 0.57 8.24 -16.09
N PRO A 8 0.08 7.86 -17.29
CA PRO A 8 -0.54 6.57 -17.61
C PRO A 8 0.46 5.43 -17.91
N GLY A 9 0.29 4.31 -17.22
CA GLY A 9 0.99 3.06 -17.50
C GLY A 9 0.77 2.06 -16.36
N ALA A 10 -0.49 1.70 -16.14
CA ALA A 10 -0.99 0.91 -14.99
C ALA A 10 -0.83 1.59 -13.62
N ARG A 11 -1.76 2.50 -13.29
CA ARG A 11 -2.03 2.85 -11.89
C ARG A 11 -2.43 1.58 -11.14
N ARG A 12 -1.55 1.05 -10.30
CA ARG A 12 -1.87 -0.07 -9.40
C ARG A 12 -2.16 0.46 -8.00
N LEU A 13 -3.06 -0.21 -7.31
CA LEU A 13 -3.34 0.07 -5.90
C LEU A 13 -2.32 -0.66 -5.02
N VAL A 14 -1.75 0.06 -4.06
CA VAL A 14 -0.85 -0.47 -3.05
C VAL A 14 -1.46 -0.17 -1.69
N GLY A 15 -1.62 -1.19 -0.86
CA GLY A 15 -2.06 -1.03 0.52
C GLY A 15 -0.88 -1.11 1.47
N TYR A 16 -0.78 -0.17 2.40
CA TYR A 16 0.18 -0.22 3.50
C TYR A 16 -0.56 -0.62 4.76
N LEU A 17 -0.02 -1.58 5.49
CA LEU A 17 -0.65 -2.18 6.65
C LEU A 17 0.32 -2.14 7.83
N THR A 18 -0.21 -2.02 9.03
CA THR A 18 0.53 -2.20 10.28
C THR A 18 -0.41 -2.89 11.27
N ALA A 19 0.16 -3.64 12.20
CA ALA A 19 -0.59 -4.35 13.24
C ALA A 19 0.28 -4.43 14.50
N ALA A 20 -0.36 -4.46 15.67
CA ALA A 20 0.35 -4.66 16.94
C ALA A 20 0.80 -6.12 17.17
N GLY A 21 0.50 -7.03 16.23
CA GLY A 21 0.80 -8.45 16.30
C GLY A 21 0.93 -9.08 14.91
N GLU A 22 0.84 -10.40 14.82
CA GLU A 22 0.95 -11.11 13.54
C GLU A 22 -0.12 -10.66 12.54
N LEU A 23 0.32 -10.38 11.32
CA LEU A 23 -0.52 -9.93 10.22
C LEU A 23 -0.13 -10.69 8.97
N ASP A 24 -1.09 -11.43 8.39
CA ASP A 24 -0.92 -12.05 7.08
C ASP A 24 -1.54 -11.16 5.98
N PRO A 25 -0.73 -10.57 5.08
CA PRO A 25 -1.22 -9.80 3.96
C PRO A 25 -2.15 -10.57 3.03
N ALA A 26 -1.98 -11.90 2.89
CA ALA A 26 -2.82 -12.71 2.04
C ALA A 26 -4.26 -12.77 2.57
N GLU A 27 -4.42 -12.95 3.87
CA GLU A 27 -5.72 -12.94 4.53
C GLU A 27 -6.42 -11.57 4.39
N VAL A 28 -5.67 -10.49 4.60
CA VAL A 28 -6.18 -9.12 4.42
C VAL A 28 -6.64 -8.88 2.97
N LYS A 29 -5.88 -9.37 1.99
CA LYS A 29 -6.24 -9.25 0.57
C LYS A 29 -7.52 -10.01 0.26
N GLU A 30 -7.67 -11.24 0.77
CA GLU A 30 -8.88 -12.04 0.57
C GLU A 30 -10.10 -11.40 1.24
N LEU A 31 -9.94 -10.83 2.43
CA LEU A 31 -11.00 -10.06 3.08
C LEU A 31 -11.39 -8.83 2.23
N ALA A 32 -10.40 -8.10 1.72
CA ALA A 32 -10.64 -6.95 0.85
C ALA A 32 -11.39 -7.34 -0.43
N ARG A 33 -11.09 -8.49 -1.05
CA ARG A 33 -11.80 -8.99 -2.24
C ARG A 33 -13.27 -9.32 -1.98
N ARG A 34 -13.62 -9.68 -0.74
CA ARG A 34 -15.01 -9.97 -0.35
C ARG A 34 -15.80 -8.70 -0.03
N ALA A 35 -15.12 -7.66 0.45
CA ALA A 35 -15.74 -6.42 0.89
C ALA A 35 -15.73 -5.31 -0.17
N LEU A 36 -14.81 -5.37 -1.14
CA LEU A 36 -14.56 -4.32 -2.12
C LEU A 36 -14.72 -4.84 -3.55
N PRO A 37 -15.08 -3.97 -4.52
CA PRO A 37 -14.97 -4.29 -5.93
C PRO A 37 -13.53 -4.66 -6.31
N GLU A 38 -13.36 -5.56 -7.28
CA GLU A 38 -12.05 -6.07 -7.70
C GLU A 38 -11.07 -4.95 -8.10
N ALA A 39 -11.56 -3.89 -8.76
CA ALA A 39 -10.75 -2.73 -9.14
C ALA A 39 -10.21 -1.90 -7.96
N MET A 40 -10.74 -2.11 -6.75
CA MET A 40 -10.31 -1.44 -5.51
C MET A 40 -9.41 -2.33 -4.64
N VAL A 41 -9.23 -3.60 -5.01
CA VAL A 41 -8.38 -4.53 -4.27
C VAL A 41 -6.92 -4.18 -4.57
N PRO A 42 -6.08 -3.93 -3.55
CA PRO A 42 -4.67 -3.65 -3.76
C PRO A 42 -3.96 -4.79 -4.48
N SER A 43 -3.19 -4.44 -5.50
CA SER A 43 -2.37 -5.40 -6.23
C SER A 43 -1.19 -5.87 -5.38
N ALA A 44 -0.64 -4.97 -4.54
CA ALA A 44 0.40 -5.27 -3.56
C ALA A 44 -0.01 -4.76 -2.15
N LEU A 45 0.42 -5.48 -1.13
CA LEU A 45 0.30 -5.10 0.28
C LEU A 45 1.70 -5.06 0.89
N VAL A 46 2.01 -3.99 1.63
CA VAL A 46 3.29 -3.79 2.32
C VAL A 46 3.00 -3.69 3.80
N VAL A 47 3.59 -4.59 4.59
CA VAL A 47 3.51 -4.55 6.05
C VAL A 47 4.63 -3.67 6.58
N LEU A 48 4.26 -2.75 7.45
CA LEU A 48 5.16 -1.85 8.16
C LEU A 48 5.03 -2.13 9.66
N ASP A 49 6.16 -2.15 10.34
CA ASP A 49 6.19 -2.18 11.82
C ASP A 49 5.44 -0.96 12.40
N GLU A 50 5.68 0.22 11.82
CA GLU A 50 4.96 1.44 12.15
C GLU A 50 4.80 2.35 10.92
N PHE A 51 3.76 3.18 10.93
CA PHE A 51 3.64 4.22 9.92
C PHE A 51 4.64 5.35 10.20
N PRO A 52 5.35 5.87 9.19
CA PRO A 52 6.18 7.05 9.36
C PRO A 52 5.27 8.25 9.66
N LEU A 53 5.15 8.58 10.94
CA LEU A 53 4.40 9.71 11.45
C LEU A 53 5.37 10.84 11.79
N PRO A 54 5.41 11.92 11.01
CA PRO A 54 6.12 13.13 11.38
C PRO A 54 5.41 13.84 12.55
N PRO A 55 6.05 14.80 13.24
CA PRO A 55 5.56 15.37 14.51
C PRO A 55 4.14 15.97 14.47
N HIS A 56 3.74 16.48 13.30
CA HIS A 56 2.40 16.97 12.99
C HIS A 56 1.33 15.90 12.72
N GLY A 57 1.62 14.61 12.94
CA GLY A 57 0.65 13.52 13.05
C GLY A 57 0.04 13.00 11.75
N LYS A 58 0.48 13.48 10.58
CA LYS A 58 0.00 12.99 9.27
C LYS A 58 1.01 12.05 8.65
N VAL A 59 0.59 10.85 8.26
CA VAL A 59 1.43 9.87 7.54
C VAL A 59 2.27 10.56 6.45
N ASP A 60 3.59 10.40 6.54
CA ASP A 60 4.49 10.88 5.51
C ASP A 60 4.53 9.89 4.35
N HIS A 61 3.69 10.15 3.35
CA HIS A 61 3.63 9.34 2.14
C HIS A 61 4.95 9.28 1.35
N ARG A 62 5.90 10.20 1.58
CA ARG A 62 7.21 10.20 0.92
C ARG A 62 8.20 9.27 1.62
N ALA A 63 7.96 8.96 2.89
CA ALA A 63 8.77 8.06 3.69
C ALA A 63 8.28 6.60 3.62
N LEU A 64 7.17 6.34 2.94
CA LEU A 64 6.69 4.97 2.74
C LEU A 64 7.66 4.20 1.83
N PRO A 65 8.02 2.96 2.19
CA PRO A 65 8.90 2.13 1.37
C PRO A 65 8.20 1.78 0.05
N ALA A 66 9.01 1.57 -0.98
CA ALA A 66 8.49 1.13 -2.26
C ALA A 66 7.92 -0.30 -2.16
N PRO A 67 6.82 -0.62 -2.86
CA PRO A 67 6.27 -1.97 -2.88
C PRO A 67 7.27 -2.96 -3.53
N PRO A 68 7.19 -4.26 -3.21
CA PRO A 68 8.12 -5.29 -3.68
C PRO A 68 8.23 -5.50 -5.21
N GLU A 69 7.61 -4.67 -6.04
CA GLU A 69 7.73 -4.64 -7.51
C GLU A 69 8.21 -3.28 -8.06
N GLU A 70 8.80 -2.40 -7.24
CA GLU A 70 9.40 -1.12 -7.71
C GLU A 70 10.78 -1.31 -8.35
N ARG A 71 11.26 -2.55 -8.55
CA ARG A 71 12.51 -2.76 -9.29
C ARG A 71 12.24 -2.63 -10.78
N ARG A 72 12.06 -1.38 -11.24
CA ARG A 72 12.27 -0.98 -12.63
C ARG A 72 13.67 -1.46 -13.02
N GLY A 73 13.75 -2.52 -13.80
CA GLY A 73 14.99 -2.92 -14.46
C GLY A 73 15.53 -1.74 -15.28
N PRO A 74 16.87 -1.62 -15.46
CA PRO A 74 17.43 -0.54 -16.27
C PRO A 74 16.94 -0.68 -17.74
N PRO A 75 16.93 0.43 -18.51
CA PRO A 75 16.45 0.44 -19.89
C PRO A 75 17.19 -0.54 -20.81
#